data_AF-A0A2D5ZKZ3-F1
#
_entry.id   AF-A0A2D5ZKZ3-F1
#
_cell.length_a   1.000
_cell.length_b   1.000
_cell.length_c   1.000
_cell.angle_alpha   90.00
_cell.angle_beta   90.00
_cell.angle_gamma   90.00
#
_symmetry.space_group_name_H-M   'P 1'
#
loop_
_entity.id
_entity.type
_entity.pdbx_description
1 polymer ?
#
loop_
_entity_poly.entity_id
_entity_poly.type
_entity_poly.pdbx_seq_one_letter_code
_entity_poly.pdbx_strand_id
1 'polypeptide(L)'
;MIAALLLMFGVGAASAAGEDCVRARGRLADPAYRHPPSSFSGERVLLQTNFESGIIPSDWRVQRSRTSSDSLPGSWFVAPTDGEVAIGDGQFLAWVNWDSTQTADEWLITPRIDLSDPGIEEVALDFLRIYHDPARWADEATLTVLASRDDGASFPDTLYRITPLARAGRERVSIDLSGYAGGFLFRAAFLYSGIGGDSAGIDDVAVRVGLPVRILRRSWGKLKSGRAH
;
A
#
# COMPACT_ATOMS: atom_id res chain seq x y z
N MET A 1 -38.05 38.00 -38.84
CA MET A 1 -38.54 37.10 -39.90
C MET A 1 -37.67 35.85 -39.85
N ILE A 2 -38.30 34.66 -39.85
CA ILE A 2 -37.73 33.29 -39.75
C ILE A 2 -37.24 32.94 -38.33
N ALA A 3 -37.53 31.79 -37.70
CA ALA A 3 -38.62 30.82 -37.73
C ALA A 3 -38.38 29.89 -36.52
N ALA A 4 -39.45 29.41 -35.90
CA ALA A 4 -39.45 28.51 -34.76
C ALA A 4 -38.87 27.11 -35.07
N LEU A 5 -38.28 26.46 -34.06
CA LEU A 5 -38.32 25.01 -33.96
C LEU A 5 -38.66 24.59 -32.52
N LEU A 6 -39.83 23.98 -32.42
CA LEU A 6 -40.42 23.35 -31.26
C LEU A 6 -40.02 21.86 -31.29
N LEU A 7 -39.56 21.29 -30.18
CA LEU A 7 -39.57 19.84 -29.96
C LEU A 7 -39.94 19.58 -28.50
N MET A 8 -41.18 19.11 -28.31
CA MET A 8 -41.65 18.45 -27.09
C MET A 8 -41.20 16.99 -27.08
N PHE A 9 -40.83 16.48 -25.90
CA PHE A 9 -41.17 15.17 -25.30
C PHE A 9 -40.59 15.29 -23.87
N GLY A 10 -41.18 14.83 -22.76
CA GLY A 10 -42.22 13.87 -22.46
C GLY A 10 -41.90 13.41 -21.04
N VAL A 11 -42.93 13.34 -20.19
CA VAL A 11 -42.87 13.13 -18.74
C VAL A 11 -42.24 11.78 -18.36
N GLY A 12 -41.39 11.77 -17.33
CA GLY A 12 -40.94 10.57 -16.63
C GLY A 12 -40.75 10.86 -15.15
N ALA A 13 -41.71 10.45 -14.33
CA ALA A 13 -41.65 10.54 -12.88
C ALA A 13 -40.52 9.67 -12.32
N ALA A 14 -39.60 10.26 -11.56
CA ALA A 14 -38.62 9.53 -10.77
C ALA A 14 -39.11 9.41 -9.33
N SER A 15 -39.41 8.17 -8.97
CA SER A 15 -39.76 7.68 -7.64
C SER A 15 -38.68 8.01 -6.61
N ALA A 16 -39.13 8.41 -5.42
CA ALA A 16 -38.34 8.42 -4.22
C ALA A 16 -37.88 7.00 -3.86
N ALA A 17 -36.59 6.81 -3.59
CA ALA A 17 -36.03 5.73 -2.80
C ALA A 17 -34.75 6.26 -2.14
N GLY A 18 -34.63 6.05 -0.83
CA GLY A 18 -33.80 6.84 0.08
C GLY A 18 -32.30 6.72 -0.13
N GLU A 19 -31.64 7.87 -0.09
CA GLU A 19 -30.22 8.00 0.25
C GLU A 19 -30.13 8.44 1.71
N ASP A 20 -30.17 7.46 2.59
CA ASP A 20 -29.62 7.63 3.94
C ASP A 20 -28.11 7.37 3.88
N CYS A 21 -27.37 8.21 4.61
CA CYS A 21 -25.93 8.16 4.86
C CYS A 21 -25.01 9.01 3.96
N VAL A 22 -25.23 10.33 3.96
CA VAL A 22 -24.13 11.31 3.79
C VAL A 22 -24.16 12.27 4.97
N ARG A 23 -23.41 11.94 6.03
CA ARG A 23 -22.92 12.92 7.02
C ARG A 23 -21.74 12.39 7.84
N ALA A 24 -20.60 12.16 7.19
CA ALA A 24 -19.31 12.19 7.88
C ALA A 24 -18.70 13.59 7.75
N ARG A 25 -19.27 14.57 8.48
CA ARG A 25 -18.50 15.77 8.87
C ARG A 25 -17.61 15.36 10.03
N GLY A 26 -16.45 14.83 9.71
CA GLY A 26 -15.39 14.49 10.65
C GLY A 26 -14.07 14.97 10.09
N ARG A 27 -13.46 15.93 10.80
CA ARG A 27 -12.03 16.24 10.84
C ARG A 27 -11.20 15.07 10.30
N LEU A 28 -10.33 15.31 9.32
CA LEU A 28 -9.31 14.36 8.85
C LEU A 28 -8.53 13.89 10.09
N ALA A 29 -8.98 12.79 10.68
CA ALA A 29 -8.23 12.05 11.65
C ALA A 29 -7.17 11.34 10.83
N ASP A 30 -5.92 11.65 11.15
CA ASP A 30 -4.77 10.80 10.88
C ASP A 30 -5.21 9.33 10.88
N PRO A 31 -5.18 8.60 9.75
CA PRO A 31 -5.61 7.21 9.72
C PRO A 31 -4.73 6.46 10.71
N ALA A 32 -5.36 6.11 11.84
CA ALA A 32 -4.70 5.67 13.05
C ALA A 32 -3.61 4.64 12.74
N TYR A 33 -2.35 5.04 12.91
CA TYR A 33 -1.25 4.13 13.14
C TYR A 33 -1.64 3.24 14.32
N ARG A 34 -2.11 2.03 14.03
CA ARG A 34 -2.35 1.00 15.03
C ARG A 34 -1.12 0.11 15.02
N HIS A 35 -0.53 -0.08 16.19
CA HIS A 35 0.51 -1.09 16.37
C HIS A 35 -0.04 -2.44 15.88
N PRO A 36 0.67 -3.16 15.00
CA PRO A 36 0.25 -4.48 14.58
C PRO A 36 0.17 -5.42 15.80
N PRO A 37 -0.70 -6.43 15.78
CA PRO A 37 -0.70 -7.48 16.79
C PRO A 37 0.70 -8.14 16.84
N SER A 38 1.24 -8.31 18.05
CA SER A 38 2.64 -8.70 18.27
C SER A 38 2.95 -10.17 17.99
N SER A 39 2.01 -10.94 17.44
CA SER A 39 2.25 -12.25 16.82
C SER A 39 0.97 -12.78 16.18
N PHE A 40 1.01 -13.09 14.89
CA PHE A 40 -0.06 -13.81 14.20
C PHE A 40 0.04 -15.30 14.56
N SER A 41 -1.08 -15.93 14.95
CA SER A 41 -1.09 -17.38 15.02
C SER A 41 -1.08 -17.96 13.60
N GLY A 42 -0.19 -18.90 13.30
CA GLY A 42 -0.13 -19.50 11.95
C GLY A 42 0.30 -18.52 10.85
N GLU A 43 1.23 -17.62 11.17
CA GLU A 43 1.75 -16.59 10.24
C GLU A 43 2.24 -17.18 8.92
N ARG A 44 1.85 -16.54 7.81
CA ARG A 44 2.38 -16.79 6.47
C ARG A 44 2.84 -15.49 5.83
N VAL A 45 4.01 -15.49 5.21
CA VAL A 45 4.53 -14.37 4.41
C VAL A 45 4.10 -14.57 2.96
N LEU A 46 3.40 -13.60 2.40
CA LEU A 46 2.92 -13.63 1.00
C LEU A 46 3.79 -12.80 0.05
N LEU A 47 4.47 -11.79 0.58
CA LEU A 47 5.47 -10.99 -0.13
C LEU A 47 6.63 -10.73 0.83
N GLN A 48 7.85 -10.82 0.33
CA GLN A 48 9.05 -10.33 1.01
C GLN A 48 10.05 -9.82 -0.03
N THR A 49 10.52 -8.59 0.13
CA THR A 49 11.53 -7.98 -0.74
C THR A 49 12.38 -7.01 0.05
N ASN A 50 13.70 -7.23 0.03
CA ASN A 50 14.72 -6.39 0.65
C ASN A 50 15.71 -5.82 -0.38
N PHE A 51 15.41 -5.95 -1.67
CA PHE A 51 16.19 -5.40 -2.80
C PHE A 51 17.68 -5.82 -2.90
N GLU A 52 18.16 -6.74 -2.06
CA GLU A 52 19.55 -7.19 -1.99
C GLU A 52 20.09 -7.88 -3.25
N SER A 53 19.23 -8.17 -4.23
CA SER A 53 19.66 -8.60 -5.57
C SER A 53 20.27 -7.48 -6.41
N GLY A 54 20.21 -6.22 -5.94
CA GLY A 54 20.66 -5.05 -6.68
C GLY A 54 19.73 -4.60 -7.80
N ILE A 55 18.55 -5.24 -7.94
CA ILE A 55 17.55 -4.92 -8.96
C ILE A 55 16.13 -4.98 -8.40
N ILE A 56 15.23 -4.16 -8.95
CA ILE A 56 13.80 -4.29 -8.66
C ILE A 56 13.33 -5.64 -9.23
N PRO A 57 12.69 -6.52 -8.43
CA PRO A 57 12.23 -7.81 -8.92
C PRO A 57 11.27 -7.65 -10.10
N SER A 58 11.34 -8.58 -11.07
CA SER A 58 10.65 -8.43 -12.37
C SER A 58 9.12 -8.51 -12.31
N ASP A 59 8.58 -8.97 -11.19
CA ASP A 59 7.15 -9.03 -10.89
C ASP A 59 6.61 -7.74 -10.24
N TRP A 60 7.49 -6.83 -9.84
CA TRP A 60 7.14 -5.46 -9.48
C TRP A 60 7.00 -4.60 -10.74
N ARG A 61 6.14 -3.58 -10.68
CA ARG A 61 5.93 -2.64 -11.78
C ARG A 61 6.42 -1.25 -11.37
N VAL A 62 7.40 -0.73 -12.12
CA VAL A 62 7.78 0.69 -12.09
C VAL A 62 6.97 1.42 -13.15
N GLN A 63 6.14 2.37 -12.75
CA GLN A 63 5.44 3.26 -13.66
C GLN A 63 5.96 4.68 -13.47
N ARG A 64 6.34 5.30 -14.59
CA ARG A 64 6.99 6.60 -14.62
C ARG A 64 6.08 7.60 -15.30
N SER A 65 6.07 8.83 -14.81
CA SER A 65 5.42 9.95 -15.49
C SER A 65 6.24 10.49 -16.67
N ARG A 66 7.52 10.12 -16.74
CA ARG A 66 8.52 10.63 -17.71
C ARG A 66 8.80 9.65 -18.85
N THR A 67 8.99 10.18 -20.06
CA THR A 67 9.40 9.44 -21.27
C THR A 67 10.79 9.78 -21.78
N SER A 68 11.48 10.77 -21.20
CA SER A 68 12.82 11.18 -21.66
C SER A 68 13.88 10.15 -21.33
N SER A 69 14.71 9.82 -22.33
CA SER A 69 15.74 8.78 -22.34
C SER A 69 16.95 9.02 -21.45
N ASP A 70 16.97 10.11 -20.68
CA ASP A 70 18.15 10.47 -19.89
C ASP A 70 18.11 9.80 -18.53
N SER A 71 19.18 9.08 -18.24
CA SER A 71 19.42 8.37 -17.00
C SER A 71 19.26 9.27 -15.76
N LEU A 72 18.20 9.00 -15.00
CA LEU A 72 18.19 8.92 -13.52
C LEU A 72 18.22 10.22 -12.68
N PRO A 73 17.23 11.09 -12.83
CA PRO A 73 16.57 11.50 -11.59
C PRO A 73 15.06 11.33 -11.71
N GLY A 74 14.43 10.81 -10.66
CA GLY A 74 12.96 10.78 -10.56
C GLY A 74 12.27 9.56 -11.16
N SER A 75 12.79 8.34 -11.00
CA SER A 75 11.96 7.12 -11.03
C SER A 75 12.51 6.11 -10.03
N TRP A 76 11.71 5.13 -9.62
CA TRP A 76 12.18 4.07 -8.72
C TRP A 76 13.29 3.23 -9.36
N PHE A 77 14.38 3.06 -8.62
CA PHE A 77 15.51 2.17 -8.96
C PHE A 77 16.08 1.52 -7.69
N VAL A 78 16.94 0.51 -7.84
CA VAL A 78 17.68 -0.01 -6.68
C VAL A 78 18.99 0.75 -6.51
N ALA A 79 19.18 1.36 -5.35
CA ALA A 79 20.36 2.13 -5.00
C ALA A 79 21.21 1.38 -3.94
N PRO A 80 22.55 1.49 -3.99
CA PRO A 80 23.39 1.05 -2.89
C PRO A 80 23.16 1.91 -1.63
N THR A 81 23.40 1.32 -0.46
CA THR A 81 23.30 1.97 0.86
C THR A 81 24.58 2.74 1.27
N ASP A 82 25.41 3.16 0.31
CA ASP A 82 26.70 3.80 0.60
C ASP A 82 26.59 5.34 0.77
N GLY A 83 27.49 5.89 1.59
CA GLY A 83 27.73 7.34 1.73
C GLY A 83 26.60 8.15 2.36
N GLU A 84 25.61 8.52 1.56
CA GLU A 84 24.53 9.47 1.91
C GLU A 84 23.30 8.78 2.49
N VAL A 85 23.12 7.49 2.20
CA VAL A 85 21.99 6.70 2.67
C VAL A 85 22.53 5.51 3.46
N ALA A 86 23.04 5.72 4.69
CA ALA A 86 23.53 4.63 5.53
C ALA A 86 22.36 3.91 6.25
N ILE A 87 22.09 2.64 5.94
CA ILE A 87 20.78 2.00 6.21
C ILE A 87 20.86 0.63 6.91
N GLY A 88 21.73 0.45 7.90
CA GLY A 88 21.77 -0.82 8.66
C GLY A 88 21.96 -2.06 7.79
N ASP A 89 21.32 -3.19 8.13
CA ASP A 89 21.57 -4.50 7.52
C ASP A 89 21.10 -4.57 6.07
N GLY A 90 22.02 -4.46 5.11
CA GLY A 90 21.74 -4.57 3.68
C GLY A 90 22.64 -3.67 2.83
N GLN A 91 22.82 -4.03 1.57
CA GLN A 91 23.58 -3.25 0.60
C GLN A 91 22.69 -2.46 -0.35
N PHE A 92 21.39 -2.73 -0.41
CA PHE A 92 20.50 -2.20 -1.43
C PHE A 92 19.12 -1.81 -0.90
N LEU A 93 18.45 -0.90 -1.59
CA LEU A 93 17.09 -0.43 -1.29
C LEU A 93 16.39 0.04 -2.58
N ALA A 94 15.07 0.19 -2.58
CA ALA A 94 14.36 0.87 -3.68
C ALA A 94 14.25 2.39 -3.43
N TRP A 95 14.74 3.21 -4.35
CA TRP A 95 14.98 4.65 -4.17
C TRP A 95 14.38 5.49 -5.29
N VAL A 96 13.99 6.72 -4.97
CA VAL A 96 13.72 7.80 -5.92
C VAL A 96 14.60 8.99 -5.57
N ASN A 97 15.37 9.48 -6.53
CA ASN A 97 16.20 10.67 -6.37
C ASN A 97 15.35 11.95 -6.35
N TRP A 98 15.81 12.92 -5.55
CA TRP A 98 15.39 14.32 -5.60
C TRP A 98 15.50 14.89 -7.02
N ASP A 99 14.51 15.70 -7.39
CA ASP A 99 14.52 16.52 -8.60
C ASP A 99 13.78 17.83 -8.34
N SER A 100 14.48 18.96 -8.44
CA SER A 100 13.92 20.31 -8.26
C SER A 100 13.32 20.91 -9.52
N THR A 101 13.55 20.29 -10.68
CA THR A 101 13.19 20.87 -11.98
C THR A 101 11.86 20.35 -12.51
N GLN A 102 11.38 19.23 -11.98
CA GLN A 102 10.24 18.50 -12.54
C GLN A 102 9.39 17.88 -11.44
N THR A 103 8.08 17.94 -11.61
CA THR A 103 7.13 17.22 -10.77
C THR A 103 7.27 15.71 -10.99
N ALA A 104 7.40 14.96 -9.90
CA ALA A 104 7.37 13.52 -9.86
C ALA A 104 5.94 13.00 -9.74
N ASP A 105 5.69 11.87 -10.39
CA ASP A 105 4.51 11.01 -10.24
C ASP A 105 4.97 9.58 -10.54
N GLU A 106 5.72 9.04 -9.58
CA GLU A 106 6.56 7.85 -9.76
C GLU A 106 6.07 6.71 -8.88
N TRP A 107 5.71 5.61 -9.52
CA TRP A 107 5.02 4.50 -8.92
C TRP A 107 5.92 3.28 -8.86
N LEU A 108 6.02 2.68 -7.69
CA LEU A 108 6.56 1.33 -7.49
C LEU A 108 5.44 0.45 -6.94
N ILE A 109 5.02 -0.50 -7.75
CA ILE A 109 3.82 -1.30 -7.50
C ILE A 109 4.23 -2.73 -7.24
N THR A 110 3.73 -3.30 -6.14
CA THR A 110 4.03 -4.67 -5.74
C THR A 110 3.52 -5.67 -6.78
N PRO A 111 4.02 -6.91 -6.76
CA PRO A 111 3.37 -8.04 -7.42
C PRO A 111 1.94 -8.21 -6.91
N ARG A 112 1.16 -9.03 -7.62
CA ARG A 112 -0.17 -9.45 -7.17
C ARG A 112 -0.02 -10.27 -5.89
N ILE A 113 -0.77 -9.91 -4.86
CA ILE A 113 -0.88 -10.66 -3.62
C ILE A 113 -2.30 -11.23 -3.53
N ASP A 114 -2.40 -12.54 -3.40
CA ASP A 114 -3.68 -13.21 -3.30
C ASP A 114 -4.16 -13.24 -1.84
N LEU A 115 -5.14 -12.37 -1.54
CA LEU A 115 -5.84 -12.33 -0.25
C LEU A 115 -7.25 -12.91 -0.36
N SER A 116 -7.53 -13.73 -1.40
CA SER A 116 -8.86 -14.31 -1.63
C SER A 116 -9.19 -15.50 -0.72
N ASP A 117 -8.20 -16.06 -0.02
CA ASP A 117 -8.42 -17.15 0.93
C ASP A 117 -9.32 -16.67 2.09
N PRO A 118 -10.52 -17.25 2.27
CA PRO A 118 -11.45 -16.84 3.32
C PRO A 118 -10.96 -17.22 4.73
N GLY A 119 -9.89 -17.99 4.84
CA GLY A 119 -9.20 -18.26 6.09
C GLY A 119 -8.20 -17.19 6.49
N ILE A 120 -7.92 -16.19 5.65
CA ILE A 120 -7.13 -15.03 6.06
C ILE A 120 -8.03 -14.12 6.90
N GLU A 121 -7.63 -13.85 8.14
CA GLU A 121 -8.37 -12.96 9.06
C GLU A 121 -7.58 -11.70 9.39
N GLU A 122 -6.26 -11.82 9.42
CA GLU A 122 -5.36 -10.72 9.77
C GLU A 122 -4.35 -10.52 8.64
N VAL A 123 -4.11 -9.28 8.24
CA VAL A 123 -3.14 -8.93 7.17
C VAL A 123 -2.36 -7.70 7.61
N ALA A 124 -1.04 -7.70 7.41
CA ALA A 124 -0.20 -6.53 7.62
C ALA A 124 0.73 -6.30 6.42
N LEU A 125 0.92 -5.03 6.07
CA LEU A 125 2.00 -4.57 5.20
C LEU A 125 3.05 -3.88 6.07
N ASP A 126 4.24 -4.46 6.09
CA ASP A 126 5.42 -3.90 6.74
C ASP A 126 6.39 -3.39 5.68
N PHE A 127 7.03 -2.27 5.95
CA PHE A 127 8.17 -1.81 5.18
C PHE A 127 9.01 -0.87 6.02
N LEU A 128 10.24 -0.70 5.60
CA LEU A 128 11.11 0.36 6.06
C LEU A 128 10.96 1.56 5.16
N ARG A 129 10.64 2.73 5.72
CA ARG A 129 10.76 4.00 4.99
C ARG A 129 12.11 4.63 5.29
N ILE A 130 12.72 5.22 4.28
CA ILE A 130 14.01 5.89 4.35
C ILE A 130 13.87 7.25 3.68
N TYR A 131 14.36 8.29 4.35
CA TYR A 131 14.52 9.61 3.74
C TYR A 131 15.93 10.11 4.00
N HIS A 132 16.47 10.78 3.00
CA HIS A 132 17.64 11.62 3.17
C HIS A 132 17.20 12.98 3.75
N ASP A 133 18.15 13.78 4.25
CA ASP A 133 17.91 15.16 4.71
C ASP A 133 19.00 16.05 4.15
N PRO A 134 18.69 17.02 3.29
CA PRO A 134 19.65 17.99 2.85
C PRO A 134 19.25 19.37 3.38
N ALA A 135 18.62 19.45 4.56
CA ALA A 135 18.39 20.64 5.38
C ALA A 135 17.82 21.91 4.71
N ARG A 136 17.42 21.91 3.43
CA ARG A 136 17.17 23.17 2.69
C ARG A 136 16.12 23.14 1.58
N TRP A 137 15.64 21.99 1.10
CA TRP A 137 14.85 21.95 -0.14
C TRP A 137 13.81 20.81 -0.23
N ALA A 138 13.05 20.51 0.84
CA ALA A 138 12.22 19.30 0.93
C ALA A 138 10.69 19.52 1.05
N ASP A 139 10.18 20.68 0.64
CA ASP A 139 8.86 21.14 1.11
C ASP A 139 7.66 20.63 0.30
N GLU A 140 7.88 19.94 -0.82
CA GLU A 140 6.81 19.72 -1.81
C GLU A 140 6.62 18.26 -2.27
N ALA A 141 7.57 17.33 -2.01
CA ALA A 141 7.36 15.92 -2.31
C ALA A 141 6.64 15.14 -1.20
N THR A 142 5.99 14.06 -1.62
CA THR A 142 5.12 13.22 -0.82
C THR A 142 5.40 11.76 -1.15
N LEU A 143 5.63 10.95 -0.12
CA LEU A 143 5.52 9.49 -0.24
C LEU A 143 4.13 9.06 0.23
N THR A 144 3.38 8.41 -0.66
CA THR A 144 2.07 7.82 -0.38
C THR A 144 2.12 6.32 -0.60
N VAL A 145 1.57 5.54 0.32
CA VAL A 145 1.25 4.13 0.06
C VAL A 145 -0.23 4.03 -0.26
N LEU A 146 -0.54 3.48 -1.42
CA LEU A 146 -1.89 3.27 -1.91
C LEU A 146 -2.19 1.78 -2.00
N ALA A 147 -3.46 1.43 -1.92
CA ALA A 147 -3.93 0.06 -2.05
C ALA A 147 -4.90 -0.11 -3.22
N SER A 148 -4.77 -1.25 -3.88
CA SER A 148 -5.65 -1.75 -4.92
C SER A 148 -6.44 -2.95 -4.40
N ARG A 149 -7.71 -3.02 -4.80
CA ARG A 149 -8.60 -4.19 -4.61
C ARG A 149 -8.88 -4.95 -5.91
N ASP A 150 -8.37 -4.46 -7.03
CA ASP A 150 -8.71 -4.89 -8.39
C ASP A 150 -7.46 -5.25 -9.23
N ASP A 151 -6.45 -5.85 -8.58
CA ASP A 151 -5.17 -6.23 -9.21
C ASP A 151 -4.40 -5.07 -9.86
N GLY A 152 -4.58 -3.85 -9.35
CA GLY A 152 -3.85 -2.65 -9.74
C GLY A 152 -4.44 -1.95 -10.96
N ALA A 153 -5.72 -2.17 -11.23
CA ALA A 153 -6.48 -1.36 -12.19
C ALA A 153 -6.79 0.03 -11.61
N SER A 154 -6.99 0.12 -10.29
CA SER A 154 -7.14 1.38 -9.56
C SER A 154 -6.52 1.34 -8.16
N PHE A 155 -6.22 2.52 -7.60
CA PHE A 155 -5.63 2.68 -6.27
C PHE A 155 -6.42 3.70 -5.43
N PRO A 156 -7.68 3.40 -5.05
CA PRO A 156 -8.57 4.37 -4.40
C PRO A 156 -8.23 4.64 -2.94
N ASP A 157 -7.59 3.68 -2.27
CA ASP A 157 -7.39 3.69 -0.82
C ASP A 157 -5.98 4.22 -0.48
N THR A 158 -5.90 5.31 0.27
CA THR A 158 -4.62 5.79 0.85
C THR A 158 -4.38 5.09 2.18
N LEU A 159 -3.35 4.26 2.24
CA LEU A 159 -2.94 3.53 3.44
C LEU A 159 -2.00 4.34 4.32
N TYR A 160 -1.14 5.13 3.70
CA TYR A 160 -0.09 5.88 4.37
C TYR A 160 0.28 7.10 3.55
N ARG A 161 0.63 8.20 4.22
CA ARG A 161 1.10 9.41 3.56
C ARG A 161 2.03 10.18 4.47
N ILE A 162 3.12 10.69 3.90
CA ILE A 162 3.93 11.73 4.54
C ILE A 162 4.19 12.90 3.58
N THR A 163 3.94 14.09 4.10
CA THR A 163 4.17 15.40 3.47
C THR A 163 4.43 16.42 4.59
N PRO A 164 5.44 17.30 4.47
CA PRO A 164 6.61 17.19 3.60
C PRO A 164 7.53 16.04 4.06
N LEU A 165 8.46 15.64 3.20
CA LEU A 165 9.56 14.72 3.57
C LEU A 165 10.64 15.47 4.38
N ALA A 166 10.26 16.04 5.53
CA ALA A 166 11.07 17.06 6.20
C ALA A 166 12.07 16.56 7.25
N ARG A 167 12.31 15.25 7.36
CA ARG A 167 13.33 14.71 8.29
C ARG A 167 13.98 13.46 7.72
N ALA A 168 15.31 13.45 7.68
CA ALA A 168 16.07 12.23 7.48
C ALA A 168 15.69 11.25 8.57
N GLY A 169 15.60 9.99 8.17
CA GLY A 169 15.35 8.96 9.12
C GLY A 169 15.00 7.65 8.46
N ARG A 170 15.07 6.65 9.31
CA ARG A 170 14.66 5.30 9.04
C ARG A 170 13.55 4.97 10.02
N GLU A 171 12.41 4.53 9.51
CA GLU A 171 11.31 4.09 10.36
C GLU A 171 10.66 2.85 9.77
N ARG A 172 10.36 1.89 10.64
CA ARG A 172 9.54 0.75 10.27
C ARG A 172 8.08 1.15 10.33
N VAL A 173 7.40 1.05 9.20
CA VAL A 173 5.96 1.26 9.07
C VAL A 173 5.29 -0.09 9.02
N SER A 174 4.20 -0.24 9.77
CA SER A 174 3.32 -1.40 9.73
C SER A 174 1.89 -0.92 9.57
N ILE A 175 1.18 -1.47 8.60
CA ILE A 175 -0.17 -1.07 8.22
C ILE A 175 -1.09 -2.28 8.34
N ASP A 176 -2.14 -2.16 9.15
CA ASP A 176 -3.21 -3.16 9.21
C ASP A 176 -4.03 -3.15 7.91
N LEU A 177 -3.98 -4.28 7.19
CA LEU A 177 -4.70 -4.52 5.95
C LEU A 177 -5.81 -5.56 6.12
N SER A 178 -6.23 -5.87 7.35
CA SER A 178 -7.24 -6.92 7.59
C SER A 178 -8.58 -6.62 6.89
N GLY A 179 -8.86 -5.35 6.58
CA GLY A 179 -10.00 -4.95 5.73
C GLY A 179 -9.92 -5.39 4.25
N TYR A 180 -8.78 -5.94 3.82
CA TYR A 180 -8.53 -6.52 2.49
C TYR A 180 -8.50 -8.05 2.51
N ALA A 181 -8.77 -8.68 3.66
CA ALA A 181 -8.83 -10.12 3.76
C ALA A 181 -10.08 -10.70 3.06
N GLY A 182 -9.95 -11.93 2.55
CA GLY A 182 -11.08 -12.78 2.16
C GLY A 182 -11.77 -12.45 0.83
N GLY A 183 -11.12 -11.76 -0.11
CA GLY A 183 -11.78 -11.54 -1.42
C GLY A 183 -11.07 -10.72 -2.47
N PHE A 184 -9.83 -10.27 -2.26
CA PHE A 184 -9.19 -9.31 -3.16
C PHE A 184 -7.88 -9.83 -3.75
N LEU A 185 -7.64 -9.48 -5.02
CA LEU A 185 -6.31 -9.48 -5.61
C LEU A 185 -5.65 -8.15 -5.27
N PHE A 186 -4.87 -8.18 -4.20
CA PHE A 186 -4.29 -6.99 -3.60
C PHE A 186 -3.00 -6.58 -4.31
N ARG A 187 -2.79 -5.27 -4.41
CA ARG A 187 -1.48 -4.66 -4.69
C ARG A 187 -1.33 -3.42 -3.83
N ALA A 188 -0.11 -3.18 -3.37
CA ALA A 188 0.28 -1.89 -2.82
C ALA A 188 1.06 -1.10 -3.88
N ALA A 189 0.94 0.22 -3.84
CA ALA A 189 1.75 1.14 -4.63
C ALA A 189 2.44 2.14 -3.71
N PHE A 190 3.75 2.29 -3.89
CA PHE A 190 4.54 3.36 -3.30
C PHE A 190 4.62 4.48 -4.34
N LEU A 191 3.87 5.53 -4.11
CA LEU A 191 3.80 6.72 -4.95
C LEU A 191 4.69 7.81 -4.37
N TYR A 192 5.73 8.16 -5.10
CA TYR A 192 6.50 9.37 -4.88
C TYR A 192 5.98 10.48 -5.80
N SER A 193 5.46 11.55 -5.23
CA SER A 193 4.80 12.62 -5.98
C SER A 193 5.18 14.02 -5.48
N GLY A 194 5.10 15.02 -6.37
CA GLY A 194 5.45 16.41 -6.06
C GLY A 194 6.77 16.85 -6.70
N ILE A 195 7.16 18.10 -6.52
CA ILE A 195 8.39 18.67 -7.08
C ILE A 195 9.31 19.08 -5.93
N GLY A 196 10.63 19.12 -6.14
CA GLY A 196 11.53 19.78 -5.18
C GLY A 196 11.41 19.27 -3.76
N GLY A 197 11.09 17.98 -3.57
CA GLY A 197 11.18 17.31 -2.29
C GLY A 197 12.29 16.26 -2.33
N ASP A 198 12.83 15.93 -1.17
CA ASP A 198 14.02 15.09 -1.07
C ASP A 198 13.78 13.65 -1.48
N SER A 199 14.88 12.97 -1.79
CA SER A 199 14.92 11.57 -2.15
C SER A 199 14.25 10.68 -1.09
N ALA A 200 13.56 9.64 -1.56
CA ALA A 200 12.83 8.72 -0.70
C ALA A 200 13.16 7.28 -1.05
N GLY A 201 13.15 6.43 -0.03
CA GLY A 201 13.44 5.01 -0.14
C GLY A 201 12.46 4.14 0.60
N ILE A 202 12.36 2.90 0.12
CA ILE A 202 11.75 1.81 0.85
C ILE A 202 12.66 0.59 0.85
N ASP A 203 12.54 -0.22 1.89
CA ASP A 203 13.23 -1.49 2.04
C ASP A 203 12.42 -2.45 2.93
N ASP A 204 12.84 -3.71 3.06
CA ASP A 204 12.22 -4.73 3.90
C ASP A 204 10.70 -4.84 3.74
N VAL A 205 10.21 -4.74 2.50
CA VAL A 205 8.77 -4.79 2.21
C VAL A 205 8.27 -6.20 2.42
N ALA A 206 7.27 -6.37 3.28
CA ALA A 206 6.65 -7.66 3.56
C ALA A 206 5.12 -7.55 3.67
N VAL A 207 4.41 -8.54 3.15
CA VAL A 207 2.99 -8.74 3.46
C VAL A 207 2.83 -10.05 4.20
N ARG A 208 2.27 -9.96 5.41
CA ARG A 208 2.09 -11.06 6.35
C ARG A 208 0.61 -11.27 6.58
N VAL A 209 0.23 -12.54 6.73
CA VAL A 209 -1.15 -12.92 7.05
C VAL A 209 -1.19 -13.85 8.25
N GLY A 210 -2.20 -13.65 9.10
CA GLY A 210 -2.60 -14.60 10.14
C GLY A 210 -3.69 -15.54 9.65
N LEU A 211 -3.59 -16.80 10.05
CA LEU A 211 -4.61 -17.83 9.81
C LEU A 211 -5.23 -18.24 11.15
N PRO A 212 -6.54 -18.53 11.22
CA PRO A 212 -7.17 -18.98 12.44
C PRO A 212 -6.57 -20.33 12.86
N VAL A 213 -6.14 -20.44 14.11
CA VAL A 213 -5.81 -21.74 14.71
C VAL A 213 -7.09 -22.54 14.87
N ARG A 214 -7.34 -23.46 13.94
CA ARG A 214 -8.40 -24.47 14.11
C ARG A 214 -8.00 -25.44 15.21
N ILE A 215 -8.44 -25.18 16.44
CA ILE A 215 -8.45 -26.19 17.49
C ILE A 215 -9.50 -27.24 17.08
N LEU A 216 -9.05 -28.31 16.44
CA LEU A 216 -9.90 -29.49 16.23
C LEU A 216 -10.24 -30.07 17.60
N ARG A 217 -11.42 -29.75 18.13
CA ARG A 217 -11.98 -30.49 19.26
C ARG A 217 -12.18 -31.93 18.79
N ARG A 218 -11.23 -32.82 19.12
CA ARG A 218 -11.46 -34.27 19.05
C ARG A 218 -12.65 -34.56 19.94
N SER A 219 -13.79 -34.91 19.35
CA SER A 219 -14.89 -35.50 20.10
C SER A 219 -14.40 -36.85 20.62
N TRP A 220 -14.02 -36.90 21.90
CA TRP A 220 -13.77 -38.16 22.57
C TRP A 220 -15.11 -38.91 22.59
N GLY A 221 -15.22 -39.93 21.73
CA GLY A 221 -16.36 -40.82 21.71
C GLY A 221 -16.57 -41.40 23.11
N LYS A 222 -17.82 -41.39 23.58
CA LYS A 222 -18.21 -42.01 24.86
C LYS A 222 -17.71 -43.46 24.87
N LEU A 223 -16.72 -43.75 25.70
CA LEU A 223 -16.38 -45.12 26.09
C LEU A 223 -17.63 -45.72 26.72
N LYS A 224 -18.27 -46.66 26.02
CA LYS A 224 -19.30 -47.51 26.61
C LYS A 224 -18.63 -48.30 27.73
N SER A 225 -18.96 -47.99 28.98
CA SER A 225 -18.59 -48.82 30.12
C SER A 225 -19.29 -50.17 29.97
N GLY A 226 -18.53 -51.19 29.56
CA GLY A 226 -18.99 -52.58 29.60
C GLY A 226 -19.16 -53.00 31.06
N ARG A 227 -20.37 -53.41 31.43
CA ARG A 227 -20.62 -54.15 32.66
C ARG A 227 -20.00 -55.54 32.50
N ALA A 228 -19.06 -55.89 33.36
CA ALA A 228 -18.69 -57.27 33.59
C ALA A 228 -19.85 -57.96 34.32
N HIS A 229 -20.28 -59.10 33.78
CA HIS A 229 -21.12 -60.09 34.45
C HIS A 229 -20.22 -61.21 34.97
#